data_AF-A0A933A024-F1
#
_entry.id   AF-A0A933A024-F1
#
_cell.length_a   1.000
_cell.length_b   1.000
_cell.length_c   1.000
_cell.angle_alpha   90.00
_cell.angle_beta   90.00
_cell.angle_gamma   90.00
#
_symmetry.space_group_name_H-M   'P 1'
#
loop_
_entity.id
_entity.type
_entity.pdbx_description
1 polymer ?
#
loop_
_entity_poly.entity_id
_entity_poly.type
_entity_poly.pdbx_seq_one_letter_code
_entity_poly.pdbx_strand_id
1 'polypeptide(L)'
;VAVWCSADRGNTWTELARPHAHPLSHQIMPARAAANGKLSAGWYDSRGEPAYTPDGPVSGAGGAPGPGFGIDVFYNQRTSANCTAGWEGERRVTSQSFNPNLYASSTATRPFIGDYKGLAVDDRNVYVAWTDNRDINAAANALEDGTSSTNPPEIINLRSRDSNIYFKTFAK
;
A
#
# COMPACT_ATOMS: atom_id res chain seq x y z
N VAL A 1 -1.87 11.04 -3.26
CA VAL A 1 -2.73 11.04 -2.07
C VAL A 1 -2.95 12.46 -1.60
N ALA A 2 -4.18 12.78 -1.24
CA ALA A 2 -4.62 14.10 -0.83
C ALA A 2 -5.49 13.96 0.42
N VAL A 3 -5.40 14.94 1.32
CA VAL A 3 -6.16 14.97 2.56
C VAL A 3 -6.85 16.33 2.67
N TRP A 4 -8.15 16.26 2.92
CA TRP A 4 -8.96 17.38 3.36
C TRP A 4 -9.53 17.02 4.72
N CYS A 5 -9.73 18.02 5.56
CA CYS A 5 -10.37 17.81 6.85
C CYS A 5 -11.49 18.82 7.04
N SER A 6 -12.44 18.46 7.88
CA SER A 6 -13.56 19.32 8.26
C SER A 6 -13.68 19.35 9.78
N ALA A 7 -13.90 20.56 10.31
CA ALA A 7 -14.15 20.78 11.74
C ALA A 7 -15.65 20.95 12.06
N ASP A 8 -16.51 20.96 11.04
CA ASP A 8 -17.93 21.31 11.13
C ASP A 8 -18.84 20.24 10.52
N ARG A 9 -18.43 18.97 10.64
CA ARG A 9 -19.19 17.78 10.18
C ARG A 9 -19.36 17.72 8.65
N GLY A 10 -18.37 18.22 7.92
CA GLY A 10 -18.29 18.14 6.46
C GLY A 10 -18.93 19.31 5.72
N ASN A 11 -19.36 20.36 6.41
CA ASN A 11 -19.95 21.54 5.77
C ASN A 11 -18.88 22.40 5.08
N THR A 12 -17.72 22.55 5.70
CA THR A 12 -16.53 23.18 5.13
C THR A 12 -15.32 22.27 5.22
N TRP A 13 -14.41 22.46 4.28
CA TRP A 13 -13.18 21.68 4.16
C TRP A 13 -11.99 22.63 4.07
N THR A 14 -10.85 22.20 4.62
CA THR A 14 -9.60 22.91 4.46
C THR A 14 -9.15 22.99 3.01
N GLU A 15 -8.13 23.79 2.73
CA GLU A 15 -7.35 23.60 1.51
C GLU A 15 -6.71 22.20 1.46
N LEU A 16 -6.27 21.81 0.26
CA LEU A 16 -5.61 20.53 0.01
C LEU A 16 -4.32 20.40 0.83
N ALA A 17 -4.25 19.38 1.69
CA ALA A 17 -3.01 18.99 2.35
C ALA A 17 -2.47 17.69 1.73
N ARG A 18 -1.16 17.66 1.46
CA ARG A 18 -0.47 16.48 0.93
C ARG A 18 0.41 15.85 2.01
N PRO A 19 0.21 14.56 2.35
CA PRO A 19 1.08 13.84 3.29
C PRO A 19 2.47 13.52 2.70
N HIS A 20 2.73 13.94 1.47
CA HIS A 20 3.95 13.64 0.72
C HIS A 20 4.58 14.91 0.19
N ALA A 21 5.92 14.94 0.12
CA ALA A 21 6.66 16.01 -0.55
C ALA A 21 7.06 15.66 -1.99
N HIS A 22 7.00 14.37 -2.37
CA HIS A 22 7.47 13.92 -3.68
C HIS A 22 6.52 14.34 -4.81
N PRO A 23 7.00 15.05 -5.84
CA PRO A 23 6.17 15.57 -6.92
C PRO A 23 5.88 14.55 -8.03
N LEU A 24 6.68 13.48 -8.15
CA LEU A 24 6.64 12.52 -9.25
C LEU A 24 6.51 11.09 -8.70
N SER A 25 5.28 10.57 -8.67
CA SER A 25 4.97 9.20 -8.28
C SER A 25 3.48 8.91 -8.54
N HIS A 26 3.15 7.64 -8.77
CA HIS A 26 1.80 7.16 -8.56
C HIS A 26 1.58 6.94 -7.06
N GLN A 27 0.45 7.42 -6.56
CA GLN A 27 0.12 7.37 -5.15
C GLN A 27 -1.29 6.83 -4.97
N ILE A 28 -1.39 5.57 -4.58
CA ILE A 28 -2.61 4.78 -4.69
C ILE A 28 -2.99 4.11 -3.36
N MET A 29 -4.27 3.74 -3.27
CA MET A 29 -4.88 3.02 -2.14
C MET A 29 -4.51 3.63 -0.76
N PRO A 30 -4.93 4.88 -0.51
CA PRO A 30 -4.69 5.51 0.79
C PRO A 30 -5.47 4.79 1.90
N ALA A 31 -4.81 4.62 3.04
CA ALA A 31 -5.41 4.26 4.31
C ALA A 31 -5.24 5.41 5.31
N ARG A 32 -6.18 5.53 6.25
CA ARG A 32 -6.19 6.62 7.25
C ARG A 32 -6.62 6.10 8.60
N ALA A 33 -6.07 6.70 9.65
CA ALA A 33 -6.49 6.44 11.02
C ALA A 33 -6.27 7.70 11.86
N ALA A 34 -7.00 7.84 12.96
CA ALA A 34 -6.84 8.96 13.87
C ALA A 34 -6.96 8.48 15.32
N ALA A 35 -6.02 8.89 16.16
CA ALA A 35 -6.04 8.68 17.61
C ALA A 35 -5.21 9.75 18.31
N ASN A 36 -5.59 10.11 19.53
CA ASN A 36 -4.86 11.03 20.41
C ASN A 36 -4.43 12.35 19.74
N GLY A 37 -5.36 12.97 19.02
CA GLY A 37 -5.10 14.26 18.37
C GLY A 37 -4.13 14.19 17.19
N LYS A 38 -3.88 13.00 16.64
CA LYS A 38 -3.10 12.78 15.41
C LYS A 38 -3.99 12.22 14.32
N LEU A 39 -3.75 12.68 13.10
CA LEU A 39 -4.25 12.08 11.87
C LEU A 39 -3.07 11.41 11.16
N SER A 40 -3.24 10.14 10.83
CA SER A 40 -2.25 9.30 10.17
C SER A 40 -2.74 8.90 8.79
N ALA A 41 -1.83 8.89 7.83
CA ALA A 41 -2.08 8.46 6.46
C ALA A 41 -1.01 7.45 6.03
N GLY A 42 -1.43 6.41 5.30
CA GLY A 42 -0.54 5.47 4.65
C GLY A 42 -0.95 5.26 3.20
N TRP A 43 0.00 5.03 2.29
CA TRP A 43 -0.29 4.86 0.86
C TRP A 43 0.75 3.98 0.17
N TYR A 44 0.42 3.46 -1.00
CA TYR A 44 1.44 2.93 -1.91
C TYR A 44 2.00 4.07 -2.75
N ASP A 45 3.31 4.07 -2.96
CA ASP A 45 4.02 5.13 -3.66
C ASP A 45 5.07 4.56 -4.62
N SER A 46 5.10 5.04 -5.86
CA SER A 46 6.06 4.62 -6.88
C SER A 46 7.28 5.54 -7.00
N ARG A 47 7.57 6.42 -6.03
CA ARG A 47 8.70 7.39 -6.12
C ARG A 47 10.07 6.74 -6.33
N GLY A 48 10.21 5.46 -5.97
CA GLY A 48 11.44 4.70 -6.14
C GLY A 48 11.54 4.01 -7.50
N GLU A 49 10.52 4.12 -8.36
CA GLU A 49 10.46 3.41 -9.63
C GLU A 49 11.34 4.07 -10.70
N PRO A 50 12.38 3.39 -11.23
CA PRO A 50 13.25 3.97 -12.24
C PRO A 50 12.55 4.29 -13.56
N ALA A 51 11.51 3.52 -13.93
CA ALA A 51 10.75 3.69 -15.16
C ALA A 51 9.44 4.50 -14.96
N TYR A 52 9.35 5.31 -13.91
CA TYR A 52 8.14 6.11 -13.66
C TYR A 52 7.85 7.05 -14.83
N THR A 53 6.62 6.96 -15.34
CA THR A 53 6.02 8.01 -16.17
C THR A 53 4.63 8.31 -15.61
N PRO A 54 4.18 9.59 -15.63
CA PRO A 54 2.86 9.96 -15.09
C PRO A 54 1.71 9.17 -15.73
N ASP A 55 1.78 8.98 -17.05
CA ASP A 55 0.75 8.29 -17.84
C ASP A 55 1.02 6.79 -18.05
N GLY A 56 2.14 6.29 -17.54
CA GLY A 56 2.49 4.87 -17.63
C GLY A 56 1.81 4.01 -16.57
N PRO A 57 1.91 2.69 -16.69
CA PRO A 57 1.47 1.80 -15.64
C PRO A 57 2.30 2.03 -14.37
N VAL A 58 1.70 1.79 -13.20
CA VAL A 58 2.45 1.69 -11.95
C VAL A 58 3.49 0.60 -12.11
N SER A 59 4.77 0.88 -11.80
CA SER A 59 5.96 0.04 -12.06
C SER A 59 6.40 -0.12 -13.53
N GLY A 60 5.92 0.75 -14.43
CA GLY A 60 6.69 1.46 -15.46
C GLY A 60 7.36 0.69 -16.62
N ALA A 61 7.94 -0.48 -16.42
CA ALA A 61 8.56 -1.22 -17.51
C ALA A 61 7.55 -2.19 -18.12
N GLY A 62 7.07 -1.92 -19.34
CA GLY A 62 6.29 -2.84 -20.17
C GLY A 62 7.00 -4.16 -20.54
N GLY A 63 7.99 -4.58 -19.73
CA GLY A 63 8.75 -5.81 -19.78
C GLY A 63 9.34 -6.04 -18.37
N ALA A 64 9.16 -7.24 -17.85
CA ALA A 64 9.25 -7.59 -16.43
C ALA A 64 10.49 -7.06 -15.68
N PRO A 65 10.33 -6.12 -14.71
CA PRO A 65 11.28 -6.03 -13.62
C PRO A 65 10.99 -7.17 -12.63
N GLY A 66 12.06 -7.88 -12.25
CA GLY A 66 12.03 -8.89 -11.19
C GLY A 66 11.68 -8.30 -9.81
N PRO A 67 11.73 -9.12 -8.75
CA PRO A 67 11.47 -8.65 -7.39
C PRO A 67 12.40 -7.48 -7.01
N GLY A 68 11.90 -6.51 -6.24
CA GLY A 68 12.72 -5.40 -5.71
C GLY A 68 12.52 -4.02 -6.34
N PHE A 69 11.63 -3.87 -7.34
CA PHE A 69 11.29 -2.59 -8.00
C PHE A 69 9.77 -2.41 -8.07
N GLY A 70 9.27 -1.17 -8.22
CA GLY A 70 7.84 -0.88 -8.37
C GLY A 70 7.32 0.14 -7.36
N ILE A 71 6.78 -0.34 -6.25
CA ILE A 71 6.15 0.50 -5.23
C ILE A 71 6.61 0.16 -3.83
N ASP A 72 6.33 1.10 -2.92
CA ASP A 72 6.58 1.01 -1.50
C ASP A 72 5.37 1.45 -0.70
N VAL A 73 5.30 1.05 0.57
CA VAL A 73 4.32 1.62 1.49
C VAL A 73 4.97 2.79 2.23
N PHE A 74 4.31 3.94 2.19
CA PHE A 74 4.68 5.11 2.96
C PHE A 74 3.63 5.45 4.00
N TYR A 75 4.09 6.12 5.05
CA TYR A 75 3.31 6.62 6.17
C TYR A 75 3.70 8.06 6.46
N ASN A 76 2.74 8.88 6.90
CA ASN A 76 3.00 10.17 7.51
C ASN A 76 1.88 10.49 8.51
N GLN A 77 2.13 11.40 9.43
CA GLN A 77 1.15 11.87 10.38
C GLN A 77 1.23 13.38 10.59
N ARG A 78 0.19 13.92 11.19
CA ARG A 78 0.09 15.31 11.58
C ARG A 78 -0.77 15.44 12.83
N THR A 79 -0.60 16.53 13.55
CA THR A 79 -1.59 16.96 14.55
C THR A 79 -2.94 17.23 13.86
N SER A 80 -4.02 16.71 14.45
CA SER A 80 -5.39 16.83 13.90
C SER A 80 -6.07 18.13 14.34
N ALA A 81 -5.53 18.85 15.32
CA ALA A 81 -6.10 20.09 15.82
C ALA A 81 -6.25 21.12 14.68
N ASN A 82 -7.51 21.53 14.44
CA ASN A 82 -7.95 22.53 13.47
C ASN A 82 -7.49 22.33 12.03
N CYS A 83 -7.01 21.15 11.66
CA CYS A 83 -6.75 20.81 10.26
C CYS A 83 -5.72 21.70 9.54
N THR A 84 -4.98 22.55 10.26
CA THR A 84 -3.95 23.45 9.71
C THR A 84 -2.51 23.00 9.97
N ALA A 85 -2.27 22.09 10.91
CA ALA A 85 -0.93 21.61 11.21
C ALA A 85 -0.26 20.91 10.02
N GLY A 86 1.05 21.15 9.83
CA GLY A 86 1.85 20.44 8.83
C GLY A 86 2.04 18.96 9.14
N TRP A 87 2.54 18.22 8.13
CA TRP A 87 2.92 16.82 8.28
C TRP A 87 4.31 16.69 8.91
N GLU A 88 4.50 15.66 9.72
CA GLU A 88 5.67 15.50 10.61
C GLU A 88 6.86 14.83 9.92
N GLY A 89 6.63 14.11 8.82
CA GLY A 89 7.69 13.51 8.01
C GLY A 89 7.28 12.17 7.43
N GLU A 90 7.72 11.92 6.19
CA GLU A 90 7.40 10.68 5.48
C GLU A 90 8.28 9.53 5.98
N ARG A 91 7.67 8.38 6.24
CA ARG A 91 8.33 7.14 6.63
C ARG A 91 8.03 6.03 5.64
N ARG A 92 9.07 5.41 5.09
CA ARG A 92 8.93 4.14 4.35
C ARG A 92 8.65 3.00 5.33
N VAL A 93 7.54 2.31 5.12
CA VAL A 93 7.09 1.17 5.93
C VAL A 93 7.71 -0.12 5.41
N THR A 94 7.71 -0.34 4.10
CA THR A 94 8.33 -1.50 3.45
C THR A 94 9.86 -1.50 3.65
N SER A 95 10.44 -2.70 3.74
CA SER A 95 11.90 -2.90 3.78
C SER A 95 12.55 -3.00 2.40
N GLN A 96 11.76 -3.32 1.37
CA GLN A 96 12.15 -3.39 -0.03
C GLN A 96 10.95 -3.03 -0.90
N SER A 97 11.21 -2.52 -2.10
CA SER A 97 10.18 -2.21 -3.08
C SER A 97 9.67 -3.51 -3.70
N PHE A 98 8.47 -3.50 -4.23
CA PHE A 98 7.87 -4.69 -4.82
C PHE A 98 7.09 -4.35 -6.07
N ASN A 99 7.06 -5.31 -7.01
CA ASN A 99 6.43 -5.13 -8.30
C ASN A 99 4.94 -5.47 -8.16
N PRO A 100 4.03 -4.50 -8.27
CA PRO A 100 2.61 -4.77 -8.18
C PRO A 100 2.09 -5.64 -9.34
N ASN A 101 2.81 -5.66 -10.45
CA ASN A 101 2.45 -6.41 -11.65
C ASN A 101 3.05 -7.82 -11.72
N LEU A 102 3.71 -8.32 -10.66
CA LEU A 102 4.26 -9.67 -10.65
C LEU A 102 3.13 -10.71 -10.69
N TYR A 103 3.24 -11.68 -11.59
CA TYR A 103 2.22 -12.71 -11.81
C TYR A 103 2.38 -13.87 -10.83
N ALA A 104 1.24 -14.34 -10.31
CA ALA A 104 1.17 -15.45 -9.38
C ALA A 104 1.35 -16.82 -10.04
N SER A 105 0.93 -17.04 -11.29
CA SER A 105 1.06 -18.34 -11.97
C SER A 105 0.99 -18.24 -13.50
N SER A 106 1.24 -19.36 -14.20
CA SER A 106 1.10 -19.48 -15.66
C SER A 106 -0.35 -19.41 -16.15
N THR A 107 -1.35 -19.54 -15.27
CA THR A 107 -2.77 -19.48 -15.63
C THR A 107 -3.50 -18.27 -15.02
N ALA A 108 -2.93 -17.65 -13.98
CA ALA A 108 -3.39 -16.38 -13.43
C ALA A 108 -3.15 -15.27 -14.47
N THR A 109 -4.18 -15.00 -15.25
CA THR A 109 -4.11 -14.15 -16.44
C THR A 109 -3.93 -12.66 -16.16
N ARG A 110 -3.97 -12.20 -14.89
CA ARG A 110 -3.83 -10.78 -14.56
C ARG A 110 -3.07 -10.56 -13.25
N PRO A 111 -2.17 -9.57 -13.19
CA PRO A 111 -1.54 -9.18 -11.94
C PRO A 111 -2.59 -8.62 -10.98
N PHE A 112 -2.44 -8.98 -9.72
CA PHE A 112 -3.26 -8.47 -8.63
C PHE A 112 -2.36 -8.23 -7.44
N ILE A 113 -2.45 -7.03 -6.86
CA ILE A 113 -1.77 -6.69 -5.61
C ILE A 113 -2.68 -6.81 -4.41
N GLY A 114 -3.90 -7.31 -4.53
CA GLY A 114 -4.90 -7.18 -3.49
C GLY A 114 -5.67 -5.85 -3.55
N ASP A 115 -6.83 -5.84 -2.89
CA ASP A 115 -7.75 -4.71 -2.93
C ASP A 115 -7.51 -3.67 -1.81
N TYR A 116 -6.73 -4.00 -0.76
CA TYR A 116 -6.78 -3.24 0.49
C TYR A 116 -5.45 -3.04 1.22
N LYS A 117 -5.35 -1.87 1.87
CA LYS A 117 -4.34 -1.50 2.86
C LYS A 117 -5.04 -1.13 4.16
N GLY A 118 -4.57 -1.66 5.27
CA GLY A 118 -5.05 -1.36 6.61
C GLY A 118 -4.11 -0.41 7.35
N LEU A 119 -4.69 0.55 8.07
CA LEU A 119 -3.97 1.41 9.00
C LEU A 119 -4.78 1.53 10.28
N ALA A 120 -4.17 1.22 11.41
CA ALA A 120 -4.71 1.48 12.74
C ALA A 120 -3.64 2.18 13.59
N VAL A 121 -4.08 2.96 14.57
CA VAL A 121 -3.19 3.66 15.51
C VAL A 121 -3.79 3.62 16.90
N ASP A 122 -2.96 3.48 17.92
CA ASP A 122 -3.34 3.63 19.32
C ASP A 122 -2.67 4.87 19.94
N ASP A 123 -2.40 4.90 21.24
CA ASP A 123 -1.72 6.01 21.90
C ASP A 123 -0.23 6.12 21.56
N ARG A 124 0.43 5.02 21.20
CA ARG A 124 1.90 4.92 21.05
C ARG A 124 2.34 4.40 19.68
N ASN A 125 1.54 3.57 19.04
CA ASN A 125 1.92 2.74 17.92
C ASN A 125 1.05 2.99 16.69
N VAL A 126 1.65 2.66 15.55
CA VAL A 126 1.04 2.55 14.24
C VAL A 126 1.09 1.09 13.82
N TYR A 127 -0.02 0.58 13.32
CA TYR A 127 -0.18 -0.77 12.79
C TYR A 127 -0.56 -0.66 11.31
N VAL A 128 0.32 -1.12 10.43
CA VAL A 128 0.09 -1.10 8.99
C VAL A 128 -0.02 -2.54 8.49
N ALA A 129 -1.09 -2.83 7.76
CA ALA A 129 -1.26 -4.06 7.01
C ALA A 129 -1.31 -3.73 5.53
N TRP A 130 -0.59 -4.47 4.69
CA TRP A 130 -0.59 -4.25 3.26
C TRP A 130 -0.32 -5.54 2.51
N THR A 131 -0.74 -5.53 1.26
CA THR A 131 -0.55 -6.62 0.31
C THR A 131 0.66 -6.35 -0.57
N ASP A 132 1.44 -7.39 -0.84
CA ASP A 132 2.74 -7.25 -1.51
C ASP A 132 3.14 -8.56 -2.18
N ASN A 133 3.73 -8.45 -3.37
CA ASN A 133 4.03 -9.56 -4.26
C ASN A 133 5.49 -10.04 -4.19
N ARG A 134 6.30 -9.52 -3.26
CA ARG A 134 7.74 -9.83 -3.16
C ARG A 134 8.07 -11.32 -2.97
N ASP A 135 7.21 -12.05 -2.26
CA ASP A 135 7.43 -13.47 -1.91
C ASP A 135 6.40 -14.39 -2.61
N ILE A 136 5.92 -14.01 -3.80
CA ILE A 136 5.10 -14.90 -4.64
C ILE A 136 5.90 -16.14 -5.02
N ASN A 137 5.28 -17.32 -4.91
CA ASN A 137 5.84 -18.59 -5.37
C ASN A 137 5.05 -19.16 -6.55
N ALA A 138 5.55 -18.89 -7.77
CA ALA A 138 4.88 -19.31 -9.00
C ALA A 138 4.68 -20.83 -9.12
N ALA A 139 5.59 -21.64 -8.58
CA ALA A 139 5.48 -23.10 -8.63
C ALA A 139 4.39 -23.61 -7.68
N ALA A 140 4.31 -23.05 -6.47
CA ALA A 140 3.24 -23.39 -5.51
C ALA A 140 1.86 -22.97 -6.05
N ASN A 141 1.78 -21.79 -6.67
CA ASN A 141 0.55 -21.28 -7.25
C ASN A 141 0.10 -22.07 -8.50
N ALA A 142 1.04 -22.54 -9.33
CA ALA A 142 0.71 -23.39 -10.48
C ALA A 142 0.08 -24.74 -10.07
N LEU A 143 0.37 -25.24 -8.85
CA LEU A 143 -0.28 -26.43 -8.30
C LEU A 143 -1.73 -26.17 -7.86
N GLU A 144 -2.08 -24.94 -7.50
CA GLU A 144 -3.46 -24.52 -7.16
C GLU A 144 -4.37 -24.55 -8.39
N ASP A 145 -3.85 -24.13 -9.54
CA ASP A 145 -4.60 -24.05 -10.81
C ASP A 145 -4.92 -25.42 -11.44
N GLY A 146 -4.33 -26.50 -10.91
CA GLY A 146 -4.48 -27.85 -11.44
C GLY A 146 -5.79 -28.56 -11.06
N THR A 147 -6.49 -28.14 -9.99
CA THR A 147 -7.71 -28.80 -9.52
C THR A 147 -8.68 -27.84 -8.81
N SER A 148 -9.91 -27.70 -9.31
CA SER A 148 -10.98 -26.89 -8.69
C SER A 148 -11.55 -27.46 -7.39
N SER A 149 -11.13 -28.66 -6.97
CA SER A 149 -11.68 -29.42 -5.84
C SER A 149 -10.97 -29.20 -4.51
N THR A 150 -9.91 -28.38 -4.45
CA THR A 150 -9.18 -28.10 -3.21
C THR A 150 -9.16 -26.60 -2.91
N ASN A 151 -10.29 -26.07 -2.46
CA ASN A 151 -10.33 -24.75 -1.82
C ASN A 151 -10.80 -24.83 -0.35
N PRO A 152 -10.16 -25.63 0.51
CA PRO A 152 -10.57 -25.70 1.91
C PRO A 152 -10.00 -24.49 2.70
N PRO A 153 -10.79 -23.88 3.61
CA PRO A 153 -10.48 -22.61 4.27
C PRO A 153 -9.14 -22.55 5.01
N GLU A 154 -8.62 -23.68 5.46
CA GLU A 154 -7.40 -23.80 6.25
C GLU A 154 -6.10 -23.55 5.47
N ILE A 155 -6.15 -23.47 4.14
CA ILE A 155 -4.95 -23.35 3.27
C ILE A 155 -4.85 -21.98 2.58
N ILE A 156 -5.83 -21.09 2.79
CA ILE A 156 -5.92 -19.75 2.19
C ILE A 156 -4.65 -18.90 2.38
N ASN A 157 -3.89 -19.08 3.47
CA ASN A 157 -2.67 -18.30 3.71
C ASN A 157 -1.36 -19.03 3.34
N LEU A 158 -1.42 -20.30 2.89
CA LEU A 158 -0.23 -21.09 2.52
C LEU A 158 -0.07 -21.26 1.00
N ARG A 159 -1.09 -20.88 0.22
CA ARG A 159 -1.18 -21.15 -1.23
C ARG A 159 -1.84 -20.01 -2.01
N SER A 160 -1.95 -18.81 -1.45
CA SER A 160 -2.83 -17.79 -2.04
C SER A 160 -2.29 -17.20 -3.33
N ARG A 161 -3.08 -17.35 -4.41
CA ARG A 161 -3.09 -16.43 -5.55
C ARG A 161 -3.19 -14.95 -5.17
N ASP A 162 -3.74 -14.66 -3.98
CA ASP A 162 -3.90 -13.31 -3.47
C ASP A 162 -2.63 -12.91 -2.72
N SER A 163 -2.03 -11.79 -3.12
CA SER A 163 -0.82 -11.19 -2.55
C SER A 163 -0.58 -11.47 -1.06
N ASN A 164 0.68 -11.75 -0.71
CA ASN A 164 1.08 -11.93 0.68
C ASN A 164 0.71 -10.70 1.50
N ILE A 165 0.05 -10.92 2.64
CA ILE A 165 -0.29 -9.85 3.58
C ILE A 165 0.87 -9.68 4.56
N TYR A 166 1.43 -8.48 4.60
CA TYR A 166 2.48 -8.09 5.52
C TYR A 166 1.94 -7.12 6.56
N PHE A 167 2.57 -7.16 7.72
CA PHE A 167 2.24 -6.32 8.85
C PHE A 167 3.51 -5.64 9.36
N LYS A 168 3.38 -4.38 9.78
CA LYS A 168 4.43 -3.67 10.48
C LYS A 168 3.84 -2.81 11.58
N THR A 169 4.44 -2.94 12.76
CA THR A 169 4.17 -2.08 13.90
C THR A 169 5.37 -1.18 14.14
N PHE A 170 5.13 0.09 14.44
CA PHE A 170 6.18 1.03 14.83
C PHE A 170 5.62 2.14 15.71
N ALA A 171 6.48 2.76 16.53
CA ALA A 171 6.11 3.92 17.33
C ALA A 171 5.77 5.12 16.43
N LYS A 172 4.75 5.88 16.85
CA LYS A 172 4.32 7.13 16.20
C LYS A 172 5.40 8.20 16.21
#